data_AF-A0A0S4XM98-F1
#
_entry.id   AF-A0A0S4XM98-F1
#
_cell.length_a   1.000
_cell.length_b   1.000
_cell.length_c   1.000
_cell.angle_alpha   90.00
_cell.angle_beta   90.00
_cell.angle_gamma   90.00
#
_symmetry.space_group_name_H-M   'P 1'
#
loop_
_entity.id
_entity.type
_entity.pdbx_description
1 polymer ?
#
loop_
_entity_poly.entity_id
_entity_poly.type
_entity_poly.pdbx_seq_one_letter_code
_entity_poly.pdbx_strand_id
1 'polypeptide(L)'
;MANLEETEIWEDGIYQFEETDFIEGGANGIDNLPHKQLGARTKFLKVKTEEIEAEIENLVSNNYTKAEIDTLLQGLKPKASVKVATTANITLSGTQTIDTIAVAVGDRVLVKDQTTASQNGIYIVSASAWTRSLDTNTAVEVTGAFVFVEQGTTNADTAWVQTTDNVTLNTTSLVWVKFAGNGAFQAASTILSAIAALTSGVGYLSFNNGVVSIDTGKPAGEWVDVTASRTIGVTYSNTGSKPIYVHISAISTNASLSNRFDIEINGVALKGSYAYNSSTLFQNSAIVFPGDTYKYIALTTYNTPLILERT
;
A
#
# COMPACT_ATOMS: atom_id res chain seq x y z
N MET A 1 56.62 -46.75 -14.46
CA MET A 1 56.47 -46.19 -15.81
C MET A 1 56.46 -44.68 -15.66
N ALA A 2 57.25 -43.95 -16.44
CA ALA A 2 57.27 -42.48 -16.40
C ALA A 2 56.18 -41.94 -17.35
N ASN A 3 55.43 -40.94 -16.90
CA ASN A 3 54.50 -40.22 -17.75
C ASN A 3 55.25 -39.18 -18.58
N LEU A 4 54.65 -38.80 -19.70
CA LEU A 4 55.12 -37.70 -20.52
C LEU A 4 54.79 -36.37 -19.81
N GLU A 5 55.79 -35.51 -19.64
CA GLU A 5 55.63 -34.21 -18.99
C GLU A 5 54.91 -33.24 -19.93
N GLU A 6 53.76 -32.72 -19.51
CA GLU A 6 52.96 -31.74 -20.26
C GLU A 6 53.26 -30.30 -19.79
N THR A 7 53.55 -29.42 -20.74
CA THR A 7 53.80 -27.99 -20.51
C THR A 7 52.60 -27.13 -20.90
N GLU A 8 52.52 -25.90 -20.39
CA GLU A 8 51.40 -24.98 -20.68
C GLU A 8 51.76 -24.01 -21.81
N ILE A 9 52.25 -24.54 -22.93
CA ILE A 9 52.72 -23.74 -24.07
C ILE A 9 51.93 -24.13 -25.32
N TRP A 10 51.44 -23.14 -26.06
CA TRP A 10 50.90 -23.35 -27.39
C TRP A 10 52.02 -23.34 -28.43
N GLU A 11 52.40 -24.53 -28.90
CA GLU A 11 53.40 -24.68 -29.97
C GLU A 11 52.76 -24.50 -31.37
N ASP A 12 53.45 -23.84 -32.30
CA ASP A 12 52.94 -23.46 -33.64
C ASP A 12 52.90 -24.62 -34.66
N GLY A 13 53.11 -25.86 -34.23
CA GLY A 13 53.02 -27.05 -35.07
C GLY A 13 53.00 -28.32 -34.24
N ILE A 14 52.73 -29.45 -34.90
CA ILE A 14 53.02 -30.78 -34.36
C ILE A 14 54.04 -31.39 -35.31
N TYR A 15 55.14 -31.87 -34.75
CA TYR A 15 56.20 -32.52 -35.48
C TYR A 15 55.64 -33.75 -36.19
N GLN A 16 55.98 -33.87 -37.48
CA GLN A 16 55.67 -35.04 -38.28
C GLN A 16 56.95 -35.86 -38.40
N PHE A 17 56.86 -37.15 -38.11
CA PHE A 17 57.99 -38.06 -38.33
C PHE A 17 58.43 -38.03 -39.80
N GLU A 18 59.73 -37.89 -39.99
CA GLU A 18 60.40 -37.97 -41.28
C GLU A 18 60.90 -39.41 -41.52
N GLU A 19 61.06 -39.79 -42.78
CA GLU A 19 61.55 -41.13 -43.14
C GLU A 19 63.02 -41.38 -42.71
N THR A 20 63.74 -40.31 -42.40
CA THR A 20 65.14 -40.34 -41.92
C THR A 20 65.27 -40.34 -40.40
N ASP A 21 64.17 -40.24 -39.66
CA ASP A 21 64.21 -40.16 -38.20
C ASP A 21 64.57 -41.50 -37.57
N PHE A 22 65.44 -41.45 -36.57
CA PHE A 22 65.78 -42.61 -35.76
C PHE A 22 64.73 -42.83 -34.66
N ILE A 23 64.41 -44.08 -34.35
CA ILE A 23 63.53 -44.42 -33.23
C ILE A 23 64.29 -44.14 -31.93
N GLU A 24 63.99 -43.01 -31.29
CA GLU A 24 64.61 -42.59 -30.03
C GLU A 24 63.53 -42.34 -28.98
N GLY A 25 63.52 -43.18 -27.95
CA GLY A 25 62.63 -43.07 -26.81
C GLY A 25 63.19 -42.20 -25.67
N GLY A 26 62.52 -42.22 -24.53
CA GLY A 26 62.92 -41.44 -23.35
C GLY A 26 62.40 -39.99 -23.38
N ALA A 27 62.78 -39.20 -22.38
CA ALA A 27 62.17 -37.89 -22.15
C ALA A 27 62.40 -36.92 -23.32
N ASN A 28 63.54 -36.95 -24.00
CA ASN A 28 63.85 -36.03 -25.11
C ASN A 28 63.89 -36.72 -26.47
N GLY A 29 63.45 -37.98 -26.54
CA GLY A 29 63.44 -38.77 -27.76
C GLY A 29 62.39 -38.27 -28.76
N ILE A 30 62.74 -38.38 -30.05
CA ILE A 30 61.90 -37.90 -31.15
C ILE A 30 60.53 -38.59 -31.20
N ASP A 31 60.44 -39.86 -30.76
CA ASP A 31 59.20 -40.65 -30.70
C ASP A 31 58.13 -40.01 -29.81
N ASN A 32 58.58 -39.29 -28.78
CA ASN A 32 57.70 -38.63 -27.82
C ASN A 32 57.42 -37.17 -28.17
N LEU A 33 58.12 -36.59 -29.16
CA LEU A 33 57.99 -35.17 -29.48
C LEU A 33 56.56 -34.81 -29.96
N PRO A 34 55.94 -35.47 -30.94
CA PRO A 34 54.58 -35.13 -31.37
C PRO A 34 53.55 -35.27 -30.24
N HIS A 35 53.71 -36.30 -29.40
CA HIS A 35 52.86 -36.56 -28.25
C HIS A 35 53.00 -35.48 -27.17
N LYS A 36 54.23 -34.98 -26.94
CA LYS A 36 54.49 -33.84 -26.05
C LYS A 36 53.82 -32.57 -26.51
N GLN A 37 53.91 -32.27 -27.79
CA GLN A 37 53.32 -31.06 -28.37
C GLN A 37 51.79 -31.09 -28.30
N LEU A 38 51.19 -32.25 -28.54
CA LEU A 38 49.76 -32.48 -28.35
C LEU A 38 49.34 -32.38 -26.87
N GLY A 39 50.09 -33.01 -25.97
CA GLY A 39 49.85 -32.92 -24.53
C GLY A 39 49.94 -31.48 -24.02
N ALA A 40 50.94 -30.73 -24.47
CA ALA A 40 51.13 -29.33 -24.09
C ALA A 40 49.99 -28.42 -24.57
N ARG A 41 49.55 -28.58 -25.83
CA ARG A 41 48.38 -27.85 -26.37
C ARG A 41 47.10 -28.19 -25.60
N THR A 42 46.89 -29.46 -25.26
CA THR A 42 45.71 -29.90 -24.51
C THR A 42 45.70 -29.28 -23.11
N LYS A 43 46.85 -29.29 -22.42
CA LYS A 43 47.00 -28.67 -21.11
C LYS A 43 46.83 -27.14 -21.16
N PHE A 44 47.40 -26.47 -22.16
CA PHE A 44 47.20 -25.03 -22.38
C PHE A 44 45.72 -24.67 -22.56
N LEU A 45 44.99 -25.41 -23.40
CA LEU A 45 43.56 -25.18 -23.63
C LEU A 45 42.73 -25.44 -22.37
N LYS A 46 43.09 -26.47 -21.60
CA LYS A 46 42.44 -26.76 -20.31
C LYS A 46 42.61 -25.59 -19.33
N VAL A 47 43.85 -25.12 -19.13
CA VAL A 47 44.13 -23.98 -18.24
C VAL A 47 43.39 -22.73 -18.70
N LYS A 48 43.38 -22.43 -20.01
CA LYS A 48 42.61 -21.29 -20.55
C LYS A 48 41.11 -21.41 -20.32
N THR A 49 40.56 -22.62 -20.38
CA THR A 49 39.14 -22.86 -20.10
C THR A 49 38.84 -22.64 -18.63
N GLU A 50 39.67 -23.15 -17.72
CA GLU A 50 39.55 -22.95 -16.27
C GLU A 50 39.69 -21.46 -15.88
N GLU A 51 40.60 -20.72 -16.51
CA GLU A 51 40.74 -19.26 -16.33
C GLU A 51 39.47 -18.51 -16.77
N ILE A 52 38.90 -18.87 -17.94
CA ILE A 52 37.66 -18.28 -18.45
C ILE A 52 36.49 -18.61 -17.52
N GLU A 53 36.37 -19.86 -17.06
CA GLU A 53 35.34 -20.27 -16.11
C GLU A 53 35.41 -19.47 -14.80
N ALA A 54 36.63 -19.28 -14.26
CA ALA A 54 36.84 -18.47 -13.08
C ALA A 54 36.49 -16.98 -13.29
N GLU A 55 36.80 -16.41 -14.46
CA GLU A 55 36.42 -15.04 -14.81
C GLU A 55 34.90 -14.88 -14.96
N ILE A 56 34.23 -15.86 -15.58
CA ILE A 56 32.76 -15.91 -15.67
C ILE A 56 32.14 -15.98 -14.28
N GLU A 57 32.64 -16.85 -13.40
CA GLU A 57 32.13 -16.98 -12.03
C GLU A 57 32.31 -15.67 -11.24
N ASN A 58 33.44 -14.99 -11.40
CA ASN A 58 33.71 -13.69 -10.80
C ASN A 58 32.72 -12.61 -11.30
N LEU A 59 32.49 -12.54 -12.62
CA LEU A 59 31.55 -11.60 -13.23
C LEU A 59 30.10 -11.87 -12.81
N VAL A 60 29.71 -13.14 -12.67
CA VAL A 60 28.37 -13.53 -12.20
C VAL A 60 28.20 -13.22 -10.71
N SER A 61 29.24 -13.42 -9.89
CA SER A 61 29.20 -13.14 -8.46
C SER A 61 29.20 -11.65 -8.12
N ASN A 62 29.69 -10.79 -9.01
CA ASN A 62 29.81 -9.33 -8.78
C ASN A 62 28.74 -8.48 -9.48
N ASN A 63 27.83 -9.10 -10.24
CA ASN A 63 26.74 -8.39 -10.90
C ASN A 63 25.44 -8.48 -10.12
N TYR A 64 24.76 -7.34 -9.96
CA TYR A 64 23.36 -7.29 -9.53
C TYR A 64 22.52 -8.16 -10.47
N THR A 65 21.74 -9.07 -9.90
CA THR A 65 20.82 -9.91 -10.66
C THR A 65 19.81 -9.03 -11.39
N LYS A 66 19.27 -9.51 -12.51
CA LYS A 66 18.22 -8.79 -13.26
C LYS A 66 17.03 -8.41 -12.36
N ALA A 67 16.70 -9.25 -11.38
CA ALA A 67 15.66 -8.99 -10.39
C ALA A 67 16.00 -7.81 -9.45
N GLU A 68 17.26 -7.67 -9.03
CA GLU A 68 17.72 -6.53 -8.24
C GLU A 68 17.74 -5.24 -9.05
N ILE A 69 18.11 -5.32 -10.33
CA ILE A 69 18.04 -4.18 -11.27
C ILE A 69 16.58 -3.75 -11.51
N ASP A 70 15.67 -4.69 -11.71
CA ASP A 70 14.23 -4.41 -11.89
C ASP A 70 13.57 -3.86 -10.61
N THR A 71 14.09 -4.21 -9.43
CA THR A 71 13.67 -3.66 -8.14
C THR A 71 14.19 -2.23 -7.94
N LEU A 72 15.45 -1.96 -8.33
CA LEU A 72 16.03 -0.61 -8.35
C LEU A 72 15.32 0.32 -9.35
N LEU A 73 14.83 -0.22 -10.47
CA LEU A 73 14.11 0.51 -11.52
C LEU A 73 12.67 0.91 -11.15
N GLN A 74 12.08 0.36 -10.07
CA GLN A 74 10.68 0.61 -9.68
C GLN A 74 10.47 1.64 -8.54
N GLY A 75 11.52 2.36 -8.13
CA GLY A 75 11.38 3.59 -7.33
C GLY A 75 11.27 3.44 -5.81
N LEU A 76 10.97 2.24 -5.28
CA LEU A 76 11.08 1.94 -3.84
C LEU A 76 12.32 1.09 -3.55
N LYS A 77 13.08 1.48 -2.53
CA LYS A 77 14.30 0.78 -2.06
C LYS A 77 14.07 0.23 -0.65
N PRO A 78 13.65 -1.04 -0.51
CA PRO A 78 13.44 -1.65 0.80
C PRO A 78 14.70 -1.63 1.66
N LYS A 79 14.52 -1.32 2.94
CA LYS A 79 15.56 -1.32 3.98
C LYS A 79 15.20 -2.33 5.06
N ALA A 80 16.20 -2.73 5.84
CA ALA A 80 15.93 -3.50 7.05
C ALA A 80 14.98 -2.72 7.96
N SER A 81 14.04 -3.45 8.58
CA SER A 81 13.02 -2.90 9.46
C SER A 81 13.63 -2.05 10.58
N VAL A 82 12.81 -1.14 11.11
CA VAL A 82 13.12 -0.38 12.31
C VAL A 82 12.26 -0.88 13.45
N LYS A 83 12.82 -0.87 14.66
CA LYS A 83 12.08 -1.25 15.85
C LYS A 83 10.92 -0.31 16.12
N VAL A 84 11.16 0.99 15.96
CA VAL A 84 10.16 2.04 16.23
C VAL A 84 10.37 3.26 15.34
N ALA A 85 9.31 4.03 15.11
CA ALA A 85 9.36 5.33 14.47
C ALA A 85 8.99 6.45 15.45
N THR A 86 9.62 7.61 15.29
CA THR A 86 9.33 8.78 16.13
C THR A 86 7.87 9.22 16.02
N THR A 87 7.38 9.89 17.06
CA THR A 87 6.09 10.59 17.09
C THR A 87 6.24 12.08 17.40
N ALA A 88 7.45 12.52 17.75
CA ALA A 88 7.81 13.88 18.10
C ALA A 88 9.32 14.08 17.92
N ASN A 89 9.79 15.31 18.09
CA ASN A 89 11.21 15.65 18.06
C ASN A 89 11.95 14.96 19.22
N ILE A 90 13.08 14.32 18.92
CA ILE A 90 13.92 13.60 19.90
C ILE A 90 15.34 14.16 19.93
N THR A 91 16.10 13.79 20.96
CA THR A 91 17.55 13.93 20.97
C THR A 91 18.16 12.71 20.28
N LEU A 92 19.05 12.92 19.31
CA LEU A 92 19.76 11.85 18.61
C LEU A 92 20.98 11.36 19.41
N SER A 93 20.77 11.04 20.70
CA SER A 93 21.78 10.45 21.57
C SER A 93 21.15 9.71 22.75
N GLY A 94 21.90 8.76 23.32
CA GLY A 94 21.47 7.99 24.48
C GLY A 94 20.35 6.99 24.17
N THR A 95 20.00 6.17 25.15
CA THR A 95 18.78 5.34 25.09
C THR A 95 17.59 6.16 25.59
N GLN A 96 16.42 5.93 25.02
CA GLN A 96 15.22 6.69 25.32
C GLN A 96 13.96 5.87 25.01
N THR A 97 12.79 6.40 25.37
CA THR A 97 11.50 5.78 25.04
C THR A 97 10.86 6.54 23.88
N ILE A 98 10.54 5.82 22.80
CA ILE A 98 9.93 6.36 21.58
C ILE A 98 8.65 5.57 21.31
N ASP A 99 7.53 6.26 21.08
CA ASP A 99 6.21 5.63 20.86
C ASP A 99 5.90 4.52 21.89
N THR A 100 6.22 4.77 23.16
CA THR A 100 6.11 3.85 24.33
C THR A 100 7.10 2.68 24.39
N ILE A 101 8.01 2.56 23.41
CA ILE A 101 9.03 1.51 23.36
C ILE A 101 10.38 2.05 23.83
N ALA A 102 10.99 1.39 24.81
CA ALA A 102 12.35 1.68 25.24
C ALA A 102 13.35 1.12 24.21
N VAL A 103 14.12 2.01 23.57
CA VAL A 103 15.15 1.62 22.59
C VAL A 103 16.49 1.41 23.28
N ALA A 104 17.22 0.38 22.84
CA ALA A 104 18.53 -0.01 23.34
C ALA A 104 19.62 0.25 22.29
N VAL A 105 20.88 0.30 22.72
CA VAL A 105 22.02 0.46 21.81
C VAL A 105 22.02 -0.62 20.72
N GLY A 106 22.19 -0.21 19.48
CA GLY A 106 22.14 -1.08 18.30
C GLY A 106 20.76 -1.18 17.64
N ASP A 107 19.68 -0.76 18.32
CA ASP A 107 18.35 -0.74 17.72
C ASP A 107 18.29 0.25 16.54
N ARG A 108 17.47 -0.08 15.54
CA ARG A 108 17.19 0.80 14.40
C ARG A 108 15.92 1.60 14.66
N VAL A 109 15.98 2.92 14.45
CA VAL A 109 14.85 3.83 14.66
C VAL A 109 14.62 4.66 13.40
N LEU A 110 13.37 4.73 12.93
CA LEU A 110 12.98 5.70 11.92
C LEU A 110 12.71 7.04 12.60
N VAL A 111 13.59 8.01 12.36
CA VAL A 111 13.46 9.38 12.81
C VAL A 111 12.79 10.18 11.70
N LYS A 112 11.54 10.58 11.89
CA LYS A 112 10.75 11.30 10.88
C LYS A 112 10.15 12.62 11.36
N ASP A 113 10.23 12.91 12.66
CA ASP A 113 9.58 14.09 13.28
C ASP A 113 10.58 15.06 13.96
N GLN A 114 11.81 15.17 13.45
CA GLN A 114 12.71 16.22 13.93
C GLN A 114 12.22 17.61 13.46
N THR A 115 12.39 18.62 14.31
CA THR A 115 12.15 20.02 13.94
C THR A 115 13.05 20.44 12.78
N THR A 116 14.29 19.97 12.76
CA THR A 116 15.19 20.11 11.62
C THR A 116 15.07 18.88 10.73
N ALA A 117 14.19 18.95 9.72
CA ALA A 117 13.85 17.79 8.88
C ALA A 117 15.04 17.20 8.08
N SER A 118 16.16 17.92 7.91
CA SER A 118 17.38 17.34 7.33
C SER A 118 18.07 16.30 8.22
N GLN A 119 17.68 16.23 9.51
CA GLN A 119 18.09 15.20 10.46
C GLN A 119 17.17 13.98 10.44
N ASN A 120 16.08 13.97 9.68
CA ASN A 120 15.23 12.79 9.56
C ASN A 120 15.94 11.67 8.78
N GLY A 121 15.66 10.41 9.09
CA GLY A 121 16.22 9.23 8.46
C GLY A 121 16.20 8.02 9.39
N ILE A 122 16.91 6.96 9.01
CA ILE A 122 17.05 5.77 9.84
C ILE A 122 18.35 5.88 10.63
N TYR A 123 18.27 5.70 11.95
CA TYR A 123 19.40 5.83 12.87
C TYR A 123 19.64 4.54 13.65
N ILE A 124 20.90 4.31 14.02
CA ILE A 124 21.32 3.29 14.99
C ILE A 124 21.46 3.95 16.35
N VAL A 125 20.75 3.41 17.33
CA VAL A 125 20.77 3.89 18.71
C VAL A 125 22.14 3.66 19.33
N SER A 126 22.66 4.67 20.02
CA SER A 126 23.94 4.65 20.72
C SER A 126 23.80 5.32 22.08
N ALA A 127 24.65 4.95 23.04
CA ALA A 127 24.77 5.65 24.32
C ALA A 127 25.32 7.09 24.13
N SER A 128 26.06 7.31 23.04
CA SER A 128 26.54 8.62 22.60
C SER A 128 25.66 9.16 21.48
N ALA A 129 26.17 10.03 20.61
CA ALA A 129 25.45 10.47 19.42
C ALA A 129 25.06 9.27 18.54
N TRP A 130 23.82 9.26 18.08
CA TRP A 130 23.33 8.28 17.13
C TRP A 130 23.91 8.56 15.75
N THR A 131 24.14 7.49 15.00
CA THR A 131 24.61 7.57 13.62
C THR A 131 23.50 7.16 12.67
N ARG A 132 23.47 7.73 11.46
CA ARG A 132 22.60 7.21 10.40
C ARG A 132 22.97 5.76 10.12
N SER A 133 21.96 4.94 9.87
CA SER A 133 22.16 3.57 9.48
C SER A 133 22.98 3.48 8.18
N LEU A 134 23.85 2.47 8.09
CA LEU A 134 24.78 2.30 6.98
C LEU A 134 24.07 2.14 5.62
N ASP A 135 22.85 1.62 5.60
CA ASP A 135 22.04 1.43 4.40
C ASP A 135 21.23 2.67 3.99
N THR A 136 21.39 3.80 4.70
CA THR A 136 20.73 5.10 4.43
C THR A 136 21.65 6.29 4.76
N ASN A 137 22.97 6.11 4.65
CA ASN A 137 23.97 7.14 4.98
C ASN A 137 24.50 7.89 3.75
N THR A 138 24.00 7.58 2.55
CA THR A 138 24.20 8.37 1.32
C THR A 138 22.89 8.91 0.74
N ALA A 139 22.97 9.97 -0.07
CA ALA A 139 21.82 10.55 -0.76
C ALA A 139 21.11 9.54 -1.68
N VAL A 140 21.90 8.71 -2.38
CA VAL A 140 21.38 7.69 -3.30
C VAL A 140 20.61 6.61 -2.54
N GLU A 141 21.08 6.21 -1.36
CA GLU A 141 20.45 5.16 -0.58
C GLU A 141 19.16 5.60 0.12
N VAL A 142 19.11 6.84 0.60
CA VAL A 142 17.95 7.38 1.32
C VAL A 142 16.82 7.79 0.37
N THR A 143 17.14 8.18 -0.87
CA THR A 143 16.14 8.59 -1.86
C THR A 143 15.31 7.39 -2.30
N GLY A 144 14.00 7.41 -2.00
CA GLY A 144 13.07 6.30 -2.24
C GLY A 144 13.21 5.16 -1.23
N ALA A 145 13.88 5.37 -0.10
CA ALA A 145 14.02 4.36 0.94
C ALA A 145 12.65 3.98 1.52
N PHE A 146 12.42 2.68 1.65
CA PHE A 146 11.19 2.09 2.16
C PHE A 146 11.48 1.22 3.39
N VAL A 147 10.70 1.38 4.46
CA VAL A 147 10.96 0.67 5.72
C VAL A 147 9.69 0.33 6.48
N PHE A 148 9.68 -0.85 7.11
CA PHE A 148 8.63 -1.26 8.05
C PHE A 148 9.01 -0.90 9.50
N VAL A 149 8.01 -0.56 10.29
CA VAL A 149 8.10 -0.27 11.72
C VAL A 149 7.47 -1.42 12.50
N GLU A 150 8.23 -2.04 13.40
CA GLU A 150 7.81 -3.27 14.08
C GLU A 150 6.99 -3.03 15.35
N GLN A 151 7.30 -1.98 16.11
CA GLN A 151 6.73 -1.75 17.44
C GLN A 151 6.34 -0.28 17.65
N GLY A 152 5.53 -0.04 18.68
CA GLY A 152 5.00 1.26 19.03
C GLY A 152 3.49 1.24 19.24
N THR A 153 2.94 2.25 19.91
CA THR A 153 1.48 2.41 20.02
C THR A 153 0.84 3.06 18.80
N THR A 154 1.57 3.97 18.15
CA THR A 154 1.06 4.81 17.05
C THR A 154 1.52 4.30 15.69
N ASN A 155 2.77 3.83 15.62
CA ASN A 155 3.45 3.51 14.36
C ASN A 155 3.80 2.02 14.20
N ALA A 156 3.45 1.13 15.13
CA ALA A 156 3.65 -0.32 14.93
C ALA A 156 2.95 -0.82 13.66
N ASP A 157 3.52 -1.81 12.97
CA ASP A 157 2.98 -2.41 11.74
C ASP A 157 2.68 -1.40 10.60
N THR A 158 3.44 -0.30 10.56
CA THR A 158 3.34 0.70 9.49
C THR A 158 4.52 0.60 8.55
N ALA A 159 4.32 1.03 7.30
CA ALA A 159 5.38 1.13 6.30
C ALA A 159 5.54 2.59 5.87
N TRP A 160 6.79 3.03 5.71
CA TRP A 160 7.13 4.41 5.39
C TRP A 160 8.06 4.47 4.19
N VAL A 161 7.89 5.51 3.38
CA VAL A 161 8.71 5.80 2.21
C VAL A 161 9.26 7.22 2.30
N GLN A 162 10.53 7.41 1.98
CA GLN A 162 11.13 8.72 1.81
C GLN A 162 10.80 9.24 0.41
N THR A 163 10.25 10.46 0.33
CA THR A 163 9.68 11.00 -0.94
C THR A 163 10.34 12.29 -1.42
N THR A 164 11.34 12.82 -0.72
CA THR A 164 12.05 14.02 -1.16
C THR A 164 13.03 13.67 -2.27
N ASP A 165 12.92 14.36 -3.41
CA ASP A 165 13.83 14.23 -4.54
C ASP A 165 15.10 15.09 -4.36
N ASN A 166 16.14 14.82 -5.17
CA ASN A 166 17.38 15.60 -5.23
C ASN A 166 18.02 15.86 -3.85
N VAL A 167 18.15 14.79 -3.05
CA VAL A 167 18.65 14.86 -1.68
C VAL A 167 20.15 15.19 -1.64
N THR A 168 20.51 16.20 -0.84
CA THR A 168 21.84 16.37 -0.28
C THR A 168 21.76 16.10 1.22
N LEU A 169 22.42 15.04 1.69
CA LEU A 169 22.31 14.63 3.08
C LEU A 169 22.73 15.72 4.07
N ASN A 170 22.03 15.78 5.19
CA ASN A 170 22.21 16.77 6.27
C ASN A 170 21.90 18.23 5.88
N THR A 171 21.53 18.50 4.62
CA THR A 171 21.12 19.82 4.14
C THR A 171 19.66 19.83 3.68
N THR A 172 19.30 18.91 2.78
CA THR A 172 17.92 18.79 2.28
C THR A 172 17.01 18.25 3.38
N SER A 173 15.81 18.82 3.52
CA SER A 173 14.78 18.31 4.43
C SER A 173 14.25 16.96 3.95
N LEU A 174 14.33 15.94 4.80
CA LEU A 174 13.89 14.58 4.45
C LEU A 174 12.47 14.33 4.95
N VAL A 175 11.55 14.15 4.01
CA VAL A 175 10.15 13.85 4.27
C VAL A 175 9.92 12.34 4.13
N TRP A 176 9.37 11.74 5.18
CA TRP A 176 8.91 10.35 5.20
C TRP A 176 7.39 10.34 5.25
N VAL A 177 6.78 9.62 4.31
CA VAL A 177 5.33 9.49 4.19
C VAL A 177 4.95 8.04 4.47
N LYS A 178 3.84 7.84 5.18
CA LYS A 178 3.30 6.52 5.45
C LYS A 178 2.78 5.92 4.15
N PHE A 179 3.38 4.82 3.71
CA PHE A 179 3.00 4.06 2.52
C PHE A 179 1.85 3.07 2.81
N ALA A 180 1.87 2.44 3.99
CA ALA A 180 0.80 1.55 4.46
C ALA A 180 0.66 1.66 6.00
N GLY A 181 -0.54 1.44 6.53
CA GLY A 181 -0.82 1.47 7.98
C GLY A 181 -1.44 0.20 8.54
N ASN A 182 -1.59 0.14 9.87
CA ASN A 182 -2.40 -0.88 10.53
C ASN A 182 -3.81 -0.85 9.95
N GLY A 183 -4.21 -1.94 9.31
CA GLY A 183 -5.48 -2.00 8.59
C GLY A 183 -5.53 -1.13 7.33
N ALA A 184 -4.44 -1.01 6.56
CA ALA A 184 -4.39 -0.28 5.29
C ALA A 184 -5.44 -0.73 4.25
N PHE A 185 -6.03 -1.92 4.44
CA PHE A 185 -7.19 -2.41 3.70
C PHE A 185 -8.46 -2.51 4.55
N GLN A 186 -8.61 -1.68 5.58
CA GLN A 186 -9.94 -1.30 5.99
C GLN A 186 -10.37 -0.21 5.02
N ALA A 187 -10.94 -0.64 3.89
CA ALA A 187 -11.97 0.18 3.25
C ALA A 187 -12.81 0.74 4.40
N ALA A 188 -12.93 2.08 4.48
CA ALA A 188 -13.67 2.75 5.54
C ALA A 188 -14.88 1.89 5.87
N SER A 189 -15.06 1.45 7.13
CA SER A 189 -16.01 0.37 7.43
C SER A 189 -17.42 0.69 6.90
N THR A 190 -17.69 1.97 6.64
CA THR A 190 -18.82 2.51 5.90
C THR A 190 -18.92 2.04 4.43
N ILE A 191 -17.84 2.02 3.65
CA ILE A 191 -17.83 1.58 2.23
C ILE A 191 -18.01 0.06 2.12
N LEU A 192 -17.36 -0.73 2.99
CA LEU A 192 -17.55 -2.18 3.00
C LEU A 192 -18.94 -2.57 3.52
N SER A 193 -19.44 -1.85 4.55
CA SER A 193 -20.84 -1.98 4.99
C SER A 193 -21.83 -1.51 3.92
N ALA A 194 -21.48 -0.50 3.11
CA ALA A 194 -22.32 -0.03 2.02
C ALA A 194 -22.45 -1.07 0.91
N ILE A 195 -21.34 -1.71 0.52
CA ILE A 195 -21.36 -2.80 -0.46
C ILE A 195 -22.13 -4.01 0.11
N ALA A 196 -21.95 -4.33 1.40
CA ALA A 196 -22.68 -5.41 2.07
C ALA A 196 -24.20 -5.13 2.20
N ALA A 197 -24.61 -3.90 2.50
CA ALA A 197 -26.02 -3.50 2.58
C ALA A 197 -26.71 -3.45 1.20
N LEU A 198 -25.98 -3.02 0.17
CA LEU A 198 -26.47 -2.96 -1.20
C LEU A 198 -26.61 -4.36 -1.82
N THR A 199 -25.69 -5.28 -1.51
CA THR A 199 -25.75 -6.68 -1.97
C THR A 199 -26.76 -7.53 -1.21
N SER A 200 -27.16 -7.13 0.01
CA SER A 200 -28.20 -7.79 0.81
C SER A 200 -29.60 -7.17 0.67
N GLY A 201 -29.74 -6.07 -0.09
CA GLY A 201 -31.04 -5.43 -0.35
C GLY A 201 -31.69 -4.75 0.86
N VAL A 202 -30.90 -4.40 1.88
CA VAL A 202 -31.36 -3.80 3.16
C VAL A 202 -30.99 -2.31 3.30
N GLY A 203 -30.48 -1.67 2.24
CA GLY A 203 -30.17 -0.24 2.26
C GLY A 203 -29.87 0.34 0.88
N TYR A 204 -29.93 1.66 0.78
CA TYR A 204 -29.55 2.42 -0.43
C TYR A 204 -28.59 3.56 -0.07
N LEU A 205 -27.84 4.02 -1.06
CA LEU A 205 -26.93 5.16 -0.96
C LEU A 205 -27.70 6.46 -1.18
N SER A 206 -27.73 7.34 -0.18
CA SER A 206 -28.27 8.70 -0.34
C SER A 206 -27.14 9.69 -0.55
N PHE A 207 -27.21 10.45 -1.65
CA PHE A 207 -26.31 11.57 -1.94
C PHE A 207 -27.03 12.88 -1.63
N ASN A 208 -26.59 13.62 -0.62
CA ASN A 208 -27.13 14.96 -0.35
C ASN A 208 -25.98 15.94 -0.13
N ASN A 209 -25.89 16.95 -1.00
CA ASN A 209 -24.89 18.04 -0.92
C ASN A 209 -23.44 17.58 -0.67
N GLY A 210 -23.01 16.53 -1.37
CA GLY A 210 -21.63 16.02 -1.28
C GLY A 210 -21.35 15.13 -0.07
N VAL A 211 -22.35 14.86 0.76
CA VAL A 211 -22.28 13.90 1.86
C VAL A 211 -22.96 12.59 1.42
N VAL A 212 -22.24 11.48 1.59
CA VAL A 212 -22.76 10.13 1.34
C VAL A 212 -23.22 9.55 2.67
N SER A 213 -24.51 9.27 2.81
CA SER A 213 -25.11 8.66 4.01
C SER A 213 -25.71 7.28 3.70
N ILE A 214 -25.64 6.36 4.67
CA ILE A 214 -26.18 5.00 4.57
C ILE A 214 -27.36 4.88 5.54
N ASP A 215 -28.56 4.66 5.04
CA ASP A 215 -29.76 4.40 5.85
C ASP A 215 -29.97 2.87 5.96
N THR A 216 -29.67 2.30 7.13
CA THR A 216 -29.71 0.85 7.41
C THR A 216 -30.99 0.40 8.12
N GLY A 217 -31.96 1.30 8.32
CA GLY A 217 -33.13 1.06 9.16
C GLY A 217 -34.38 0.50 8.46
N LYS A 218 -34.29 -0.02 7.21
CA LYS A 218 -35.50 -0.30 6.40
C LYS A 218 -35.67 -1.78 6.01
N PRO A 219 -36.89 -2.34 6.15
CA PRO A 219 -37.15 -3.74 5.80
C PRO A 219 -37.06 -4.01 4.29
N ALA A 220 -36.59 -5.21 3.93
CA ALA A 220 -36.25 -5.65 2.58
C ALA A 220 -37.36 -5.43 1.53
N GLY A 221 -37.01 -4.79 0.42
CA GLY A 221 -37.87 -4.51 -0.74
C GLY A 221 -37.31 -3.35 -1.58
N GLU A 222 -37.57 -3.32 -2.89
CA GLU A 222 -37.04 -2.28 -3.80
C GLU A 222 -37.76 -0.94 -3.58
N TRP A 223 -37.09 0.00 -2.92
CA TRP A 223 -37.62 1.35 -2.67
C TRP A 223 -37.21 2.29 -3.79
N VAL A 224 -38.14 3.09 -4.30
CA VAL A 224 -37.85 4.09 -5.34
C VAL A 224 -37.78 5.47 -4.70
N ASP A 225 -36.67 6.18 -4.93
CA ASP A 225 -36.57 7.61 -4.59
C ASP A 225 -37.43 8.43 -5.56
N VAL A 226 -38.40 9.14 -4.99
CA VAL A 226 -39.36 9.97 -5.73
C VAL A 226 -39.23 11.44 -5.37
N THR A 227 -38.17 11.84 -4.68
CA THR A 227 -37.97 13.21 -4.17
C THR A 227 -38.04 14.26 -5.28
N ALA A 228 -37.58 13.94 -6.50
CA ALA A 228 -37.68 14.84 -7.64
C ALA A 228 -39.11 14.98 -8.22
N SER A 229 -40.01 14.05 -7.89
CA SER A 229 -41.40 13.98 -8.39
C SER A 229 -42.47 14.34 -7.35
N ARG A 230 -42.08 14.43 -6.07
CA ARG A 230 -42.98 14.70 -4.95
C ARG A 230 -42.52 15.93 -4.18
N THR A 231 -43.41 16.90 -4.01
CA THR A 231 -43.15 18.17 -3.33
C THR A 231 -43.95 18.25 -2.04
N ILE A 232 -43.34 18.80 -0.98
CA ILE A 232 -44.05 19.13 0.26
C ILE A 232 -45.23 20.04 -0.06
N GLY A 233 -46.37 19.81 0.60
CA GLY A 233 -47.53 20.66 0.42
C GLY A 233 -48.46 20.23 -0.72
N VAL A 234 -48.01 19.34 -1.60
CA VAL A 234 -48.79 18.86 -2.76
C VAL A 234 -49.49 17.55 -2.41
N THR A 235 -50.75 17.43 -2.81
CA THR A 235 -51.54 16.21 -2.64
C THR A 235 -51.36 15.28 -3.84
N TYR A 236 -51.03 14.04 -3.54
CA TYR A 236 -50.87 12.96 -4.49
C TYR A 236 -51.95 11.90 -4.25
N SER A 237 -52.19 11.04 -5.25
CA SER A 237 -53.18 9.95 -5.15
C SER A 237 -52.51 8.63 -5.52
N ASN A 238 -52.84 7.57 -4.79
CA ASN A 238 -52.47 6.23 -5.19
C ASN A 238 -53.41 5.78 -6.32
N THR A 239 -52.95 5.93 -7.57
CA THR A 239 -53.68 5.50 -8.77
C THR A 239 -53.45 4.03 -9.13
N GLY A 240 -52.61 3.32 -8.37
CA GLY A 240 -52.34 1.92 -8.55
C GLY A 240 -53.46 1.02 -8.03
N SER A 241 -53.44 -0.25 -8.43
CA SER A 241 -54.39 -1.27 -7.97
C SER A 241 -54.01 -1.92 -6.64
N LYS A 242 -52.90 -1.51 -6.03
CA LYS A 242 -52.36 -2.06 -4.78
C LYS A 242 -52.04 -0.96 -3.77
N PRO A 243 -52.09 -1.24 -2.46
CA PRO A 243 -51.62 -0.30 -1.46
C PRO A 243 -50.14 0.00 -1.65
N ILE A 244 -49.78 1.27 -1.57
CA ILE A 244 -48.38 1.70 -1.62
C ILE A 244 -47.90 2.02 -0.21
N TYR A 245 -46.62 1.77 0.05
CA TYR A 245 -45.99 2.21 1.28
C TYR A 245 -45.23 3.51 1.01
N VAL A 246 -45.61 4.56 1.72
CA VAL A 246 -44.96 5.87 1.64
C VAL A 246 -44.06 6.06 2.85
N HIS A 247 -42.83 6.50 2.62
CA HIS A 247 -41.88 6.77 3.68
C HIS A 247 -41.18 8.11 3.44
N ILE A 248 -41.10 8.91 4.48
CA ILE A 248 -40.36 10.17 4.47
C ILE A 248 -39.25 10.11 5.52
N SER A 249 -38.04 10.49 5.11
CA SER A 249 -36.88 10.61 5.98
C SER A 249 -36.29 12.02 5.88
N ALA A 250 -36.04 12.65 7.02
CA ALA A 250 -35.48 14.00 7.09
C ALA A 250 -34.53 14.12 8.28
N ILE A 251 -33.58 15.06 8.21
CA ILE A 251 -32.70 15.38 9.34
C ILE A 251 -32.96 16.83 9.73
N SER A 252 -33.00 17.15 11.03
CA SER A 252 -33.05 18.54 11.47
C SER A 252 -31.64 19.12 11.53
N THR A 253 -31.43 20.26 10.90
CA THR A 253 -30.15 20.97 10.86
C THR A 253 -30.06 22.11 11.88
N ASN A 254 -31.11 22.33 12.69
CA ASN A 254 -31.20 23.47 13.61
C ASN A 254 -31.57 23.03 15.02
N ALA A 255 -30.83 23.53 16.02
CA ALA A 255 -30.97 23.16 17.42
C ALA A 255 -32.07 23.95 18.20
N SER A 256 -32.73 24.91 17.56
CA SER A 256 -33.53 25.94 18.29
C SER A 256 -35.03 25.98 17.99
N LEU A 257 -35.56 25.16 17.07
CA LEU A 257 -37.00 25.12 16.74
C LEU A 257 -37.47 23.68 16.49
N SER A 258 -38.69 23.36 16.96
CA SER A 258 -39.33 22.08 16.70
C SER A 258 -39.75 21.96 15.24
N ASN A 259 -39.02 21.16 14.47
CA ASN A 259 -39.44 20.77 13.12
C ASN A 259 -40.38 19.56 13.21
N ARG A 260 -41.55 19.67 12.58
CA ARG A 260 -42.54 18.58 12.48
C ARG A 260 -42.82 18.28 11.01
N PHE A 261 -42.58 17.02 10.63
CA PHE A 261 -42.95 16.46 9.33
C PHE A 261 -44.05 15.43 9.53
N ASP A 262 -45.17 15.58 8.84
CA ASP A 262 -46.31 14.66 8.90
C ASP A 262 -46.61 14.08 7.52
N ILE A 263 -47.21 12.89 7.52
CA ILE A 263 -47.92 12.35 6.36
C ILE A 263 -49.41 12.51 6.63
N GLU A 264 -50.10 13.19 5.73
CA GLU A 264 -51.55 13.30 5.71
C GLU A 264 -52.12 12.28 4.73
N ILE A 265 -53.14 11.54 5.14
CA ILE A 265 -53.92 10.65 4.27
C ILE A 265 -55.37 11.12 4.30
N ASN A 266 -55.95 11.39 3.13
CA ASN A 266 -57.34 11.84 2.99
C ASN A 266 -57.72 13.00 3.93
N GLY A 267 -56.81 13.97 4.13
CA GLY A 267 -57.05 15.11 5.03
C GLY A 267 -56.76 14.84 6.51
N VAL A 268 -56.36 13.61 6.88
CA VAL A 268 -56.05 13.24 8.27
C VAL A 268 -54.55 13.10 8.45
N ALA A 269 -53.96 13.97 9.29
CA ALA A 269 -52.56 13.89 9.65
C ALA A 269 -52.30 12.71 10.61
N LEU A 270 -51.40 11.82 10.22
CA LEU A 270 -50.86 10.80 11.12
C LEU A 270 -49.84 11.48 12.06
N LYS A 271 -49.79 11.06 13.33
CA LYS A 271 -49.03 11.78 14.37
C LYS A 271 -47.56 11.97 13.98
N GLY A 272 -47.08 13.20 14.15
CA GLY A 272 -45.73 13.62 13.80
C GLY A 272 -44.68 13.30 14.85
N SER A 273 -43.45 13.11 14.37
CA SER A 273 -42.25 13.02 15.21
C SER A 273 -41.69 14.42 15.43
N TYR A 274 -41.30 14.76 16.67
CA TYR A 274 -40.81 16.09 17.05
C TYR A 274 -39.30 16.12 17.21
N ALA A 275 -38.66 17.17 16.70
CA ALA A 275 -37.24 17.49 16.89
C ALA A 275 -37.03 18.47 18.04
N TYR A 276 -35.99 18.27 18.86
CA TYR A 276 -35.54 19.27 19.84
C TYR A 276 -34.05 19.64 19.71
N ASN A 277 -33.29 19.05 18.77
CA ASN A 277 -31.87 19.36 18.57
C ASN A 277 -31.40 19.11 17.11
N SER A 278 -30.20 19.61 16.80
CA SER A 278 -29.52 19.36 15.51
C SER A 278 -29.10 17.90 15.39
N SER A 279 -29.26 17.33 14.19
CA SER A 279 -28.82 15.99 13.78
C SER A 279 -29.70 14.81 14.19
N THR A 280 -30.89 15.04 14.74
CA THR A 280 -31.87 13.95 14.91
C THR A 280 -32.47 13.56 13.55
N LEU A 281 -32.52 12.25 13.28
CA LEU A 281 -33.17 11.65 12.11
C LEU A 281 -34.68 11.49 12.38
N PHE A 282 -35.50 11.90 11.42
CA PHE A 282 -36.95 11.76 11.43
C PHE A 282 -37.36 10.75 10.40
N GLN A 283 -38.23 9.84 10.79
CA GLN A 283 -38.84 8.88 9.91
C GLN A 283 -40.34 8.85 10.19
N ASN A 284 -41.12 9.00 9.12
CA ASN A 284 -42.55 8.77 9.17
C ASN A 284 -42.94 7.91 7.99
N SER A 285 -43.95 7.08 8.19
CA SER A 285 -44.41 6.18 7.16
C SER A 285 -45.87 5.84 7.30
N ALA A 286 -46.50 5.57 6.17
CA ALA A 286 -47.89 5.18 6.13
C ALA A 286 -48.15 4.24 4.95
N ILE A 287 -49.26 3.52 5.03
CA ILE A 287 -49.79 2.72 3.92
C ILE A 287 -50.93 3.52 3.32
N VAL A 288 -50.89 3.73 2.00
CA VAL A 288 -51.92 4.45 1.24
C VAL A 288 -52.63 3.44 0.35
N PHE A 289 -53.94 3.24 0.57
CA PHE A 289 -54.70 2.29 -0.23
C PHE A 289 -55.02 2.85 -1.63
N PRO A 290 -55.37 1.99 -2.61
CA PRO A 290 -55.82 2.42 -3.92
C PRO A 290 -56.96 3.44 -3.83
N GLY A 291 -56.82 4.57 -4.53
CA GLY A 291 -57.81 5.65 -4.53
C GLY A 291 -57.67 6.65 -3.38
N ASP A 292 -56.87 6.35 -2.35
CA ASP A 292 -56.59 7.31 -1.29
C ASP A 292 -55.61 8.39 -1.75
N THR A 293 -55.75 9.56 -1.14
CA THR A 293 -54.86 10.69 -1.32
C THR A 293 -53.90 10.81 -0.16
N TYR A 294 -52.69 11.29 -0.44
CA TYR A 294 -51.68 11.53 0.57
C TYR A 294 -50.90 12.80 0.27
N LYS A 295 -50.36 13.43 1.32
CA LYS A 295 -49.58 14.66 1.24
C LYS A 295 -48.53 14.70 2.33
N TYR A 296 -47.35 15.19 1.98
CA TYR A 296 -46.30 15.47 2.96
C TYR A 296 -46.45 16.91 3.47
N ILE A 297 -46.39 17.08 4.78
CA ILE A 297 -46.54 18.38 5.44
C ILE A 297 -45.29 18.68 6.25
N ALA A 298 -44.79 19.90 6.13
CA ALA A 298 -43.78 20.46 7.01
C ALA A 298 -44.41 21.66 7.75
N LEU A 299 -44.43 21.63 9.08
CA LEU A 299 -44.94 22.76 9.87
C LEU A 299 -43.92 23.89 10.06
N THR A 300 -42.66 23.69 9.67
CA THR A 300 -41.59 24.70 9.65
C THR A 300 -40.69 24.52 8.43
N THR A 301 -40.41 25.63 7.74
CA THR A 301 -39.96 25.67 6.34
C THR A 301 -38.44 25.62 6.18
N TYR A 302 -37.73 24.53 6.49
CA TYR A 302 -36.25 24.61 6.41
C TYR A 302 -35.48 23.42 5.83
N ASN A 303 -36.05 22.24 5.57
CA ASN A 303 -35.31 21.12 4.96
C ASN A 303 -36.08 20.44 3.82
N THR A 304 -35.37 20.03 2.77
CA THR A 304 -35.87 19.15 1.70
C THR A 304 -35.76 17.68 2.15
N PRO A 305 -36.86 17.00 2.48
CA PRO A 305 -36.84 15.61 2.94
C PRO A 305 -36.59 14.65 1.78
N LEU A 306 -36.02 13.48 2.07
CA LEU A 306 -35.97 12.36 1.14
C LEU A 306 -37.32 11.63 1.20
N ILE A 307 -37.96 11.48 0.04
CA ILE A 307 -39.27 10.84 -0.10
C ILE A 307 -39.10 9.54 -0.88
N LEU A 308 -39.52 8.43 -0.28
CA LEU A 308 -39.44 7.10 -0.88
C LEU A 308 -40.84 6.48 -1.00
N GLU A 309 -41.11 5.87 -2.14
CA GLU A 309 -42.33 5.10 -2.39
C GLU A 309 -41.98 3.65 -2.72
N ARG A 310 -42.83 2.72 -2.28
CA ARG A 310 -42.73 1.30 -2.62
C ARG A 310 -44.11 0.80 -3.03
N THR A 311 -44.22 0.28 -4.25
CA THR A 311 -45.45 -0.27 -4.87
C THR A 311 -45.61 -1.75 -4.68
#